data_AF-A0A2K3YLM4-F1
#
_entry.id   AF-A0A2K3YLM4-F1
#
_cell.length_a   1.000
_cell.length_b   1.000
_cell.length_c   1.000
_cell.angle_alpha   90.00
_cell.angle_beta   90.00
_cell.angle_gamma   90.00
#
_symmetry.space_group_name_H-M   'P 1'
#
loop_
_entity.id
_entity.type
_entity.pdbx_description
1 polymer ?
#
loop_
_entity_poly.entity_id
_entity_poly.type
_entity_poly.pdbx_seq_one_letter_code
_entity_poly.pdbx_strand_id
1 'polypeptide(L)'
;MFKKDLILDIKNSKLAILILILLISTLIATFMQFVKGNLFQSALDYNYSKVTFYIIVFGVMVISEVLFYYLEWLYENRLIKNAFSKQKASIGKQLLNTKDFRNVESIRERKLNVLTNVVDSLEHTYYQSFFTVFYLSFRVLFVSIALLYINVYIGLVVIAFMFIPLFITKIFKEKLSVLEDFLYNKKGKNLDFYKNLMDNLKYMKVFNLSAV
;
A
#
# COMPACT_ATOMS: atom_id res chain seq x y z
N MET A 1 -15.91 1.96 21.89
CA MET A 1 -16.68 1.68 20.66
C MET A 1 -16.28 2.71 19.59
N PHE A 2 -15.14 2.51 18.94
CA PHE A 2 -14.62 3.41 17.89
C PHE A 2 -15.41 3.15 16.61
N LYS A 3 -16.34 4.07 16.30
CA LYS A 3 -17.27 3.97 15.17
C LYS A 3 -16.50 3.90 13.85
N LYS A 4 -16.98 3.02 12.95
CA LYS A 4 -16.60 2.82 11.55
C LYS A 4 -16.48 4.11 10.70
N ASP A 5 -16.88 5.26 11.22
CA ASP A 5 -16.89 6.55 10.54
C ASP A 5 -15.51 7.24 10.45
N LEU A 6 -14.49 6.73 11.13
CA LEU A 6 -13.16 7.38 11.18
C LEU A 6 -12.29 7.17 9.92
N ILE A 7 -12.59 6.17 9.09
CA ILE A 7 -11.66 5.70 8.04
C ILE A 7 -12.05 6.21 6.63
N LEU A 8 -13.22 6.86 6.47
CA LEU A 8 -13.74 7.27 5.16
C LEU A 8 -14.42 8.65 5.20
N ASP A 9 -13.78 9.70 5.73
CA ASP A 9 -14.26 11.09 5.55
C ASP A 9 -13.64 11.77 4.31
N ILE A 10 -13.49 11.00 3.23
CA ILE A 10 -13.18 11.56 1.91
C ILE A 10 -14.51 11.68 1.15
N LYS A 11 -14.90 12.93 0.87
CA LYS A 11 -16.13 13.27 0.14
C LYS A 11 -16.17 12.49 -1.19
N ASN A 12 -17.22 11.67 -1.40
CA ASN A 12 -17.40 10.77 -2.55
C ASN A 12 -17.06 11.40 -3.91
N SER A 13 -17.36 12.69 -4.10
CA SER A 13 -17.06 13.44 -5.32
C SER A 13 -15.56 13.56 -5.62
N LYS A 14 -14.70 13.73 -4.61
CA LYS A 14 -13.24 13.83 -4.83
C LYS A 14 -12.60 12.45 -5.09
N LEU A 15 -13.14 11.40 -4.48
CA LEU A 15 -12.76 10.02 -4.77
C LEU A 15 -13.12 9.63 -6.21
N ALA A 16 -14.32 10.02 -6.67
CA ALA A 16 -14.75 9.75 -8.04
C ALA A 16 -13.83 10.39 -9.09
N ILE A 17 -13.37 11.63 -8.85
CA ILE A 17 -12.41 12.31 -9.73
C ILE A 17 -11.08 11.54 -9.77
N LEU A 18 -10.56 11.11 -8.62
CA LEU A 18 -9.32 10.33 -8.58
C LEU A 18 -9.49 9.00 -9.33
N ILE A 19 -10.58 8.26 -9.08
CA ILE A 19 -10.87 7.00 -9.77
C ILE A 19 -10.94 7.21 -11.28
N LEU A 20 -11.53 8.30 -11.74
CA LEU A 20 -11.62 8.64 -13.16
C LEU A 20 -10.24 8.95 -13.76
N ILE A 21 -9.36 9.65 -13.03
CA ILE A 21 -7.96 9.87 -13.40
C ILE A 21 -7.22 8.53 -13.51
N LEU A 22 -7.36 7.64 -12.52
CA LEU A 22 -6.74 6.31 -12.52
C LEU A 22 -7.21 5.48 -13.73
N LEU A 23 -8.51 5.54 -14.04
CA LEU A 23 -9.10 4.81 -15.15
C LEU A 23 -8.54 5.31 -16.50
N ILE A 24 -8.48 6.61 -16.71
CA ILE A 24 -7.90 7.19 -17.94
C ILE A 24 -6.40 6.87 -18.05
N SER A 25 -5.66 7.02 -16.96
CA SER A 25 -4.22 6.73 -16.89
C SER A 25 -3.94 5.27 -17.28
N THR A 26 -4.67 4.33 -16.68
CA THR A 26 -4.51 2.89 -16.97
C THR A 26 -4.98 2.50 -18.38
N LEU A 27 -5.99 3.16 -18.93
CA LEU A 27 -6.40 2.99 -20.33
C LEU A 27 -5.31 3.47 -21.30
N ILE A 28 -4.73 4.65 -21.09
CA ILE A 28 -3.65 5.18 -21.93
C ILE A 28 -2.45 4.22 -21.91
N ALA A 29 -2.06 3.77 -20.71
CA ALA A 29 -0.96 2.81 -20.55
C ALA A 29 -1.24 1.48 -21.28
N THR A 30 -2.48 1.01 -21.27
CA THR A 30 -2.87 -0.21 -22.00
C THR A 30 -2.85 0.02 -23.52
N PHE A 31 -3.43 1.13 -24.00
CA PHE A 31 -3.45 1.48 -25.41
C PHE A 31 -2.04 1.67 -25.98
N MET A 32 -1.14 2.24 -25.18
CA MET A 32 0.27 2.40 -25.53
C MET A 32 0.94 1.06 -25.89
N GLN A 33 0.57 -0.06 -25.25
CA GLN A 33 1.11 -1.37 -25.61
C GLN A 33 0.66 -1.84 -27.00
N PHE A 34 -0.58 -1.52 -27.40
CA PHE A 34 -1.05 -1.80 -28.76
C PHE A 34 -0.31 -0.95 -29.79
N VAL A 35 -0.05 0.33 -29.49
CA VAL A 35 0.75 1.20 -30.37
C VAL A 35 2.16 0.65 -30.56
N LYS A 36 2.80 0.16 -29.48
CA LYS A 36 4.09 -0.54 -29.59
C LYS A 36 4.00 -1.77 -30.51
N GLY A 37 2.97 -2.60 -30.34
CA GLY A 37 2.74 -3.77 -31.20
C GLY A 37 2.62 -3.40 -32.68
N ASN A 38 1.81 -2.39 -33.01
CA ASN A 38 1.63 -1.91 -34.37
C ASN A 38 2.89 -1.25 -34.96
N LEU A 39 3.67 -0.57 -34.12
CA LEU A 39 4.97 0.00 -34.50
C LEU A 39 5.96 -1.10 -34.89
N PHE A 40 6.06 -2.17 -34.09
CA PHE A 40 6.91 -3.32 -34.43
C PHE A 40 6.44 -4.01 -35.70
N GLN A 41 5.14 -4.25 -35.85
CA GLN A 41 4.60 -4.87 -37.07
C GLN A 41 4.87 -4.02 -38.31
N SER A 42 4.67 -2.69 -38.23
CA SER A 42 4.93 -1.78 -39.34
C SER A 42 6.41 -1.72 -39.72
N ALA A 43 7.31 -1.91 -38.74
CA ALA A 43 8.74 -2.00 -38.99
C ALA A 43 9.13 -3.32 -39.69
N LEU A 44 8.49 -4.44 -39.31
CA LEU A 44 8.66 -5.73 -40.00
C LEU A 44 8.15 -5.69 -41.43
N ASP A 45 7.06 -4.95 -41.68
CA ASP A 45 6.47 -4.77 -43.02
C ASP A 45 7.22 -3.71 -43.87
N TYR A 46 8.34 -3.17 -43.36
CA TYR A 46 9.15 -2.11 -44.00
C TYR A 46 8.35 -0.84 -44.39
N ASN A 47 7.24 -0.55 -43.71
CA ASN A 47 6.40 0.61 -43.99
C ASN A 47 6.86 1.83 -43.17
N TYR A 48 7.87 2.53 -43.66
CA TYR A 48 8.47 3.68 -42.98
C TYR A 48 7.49 4.80 -42.63
N SER A 49 6.49 5.06 -43.48
CA SER A 49 5.48 6.10 -43.22
C SER A 49 4.63 5.77 -41.99
N LYS A 50 4.16 4.53 -41.86
CA LYS A 50 3.43 4.07 -40.67
C LYS A 50 4.31 4.03 -39.43
N VAL A 51 5.57 3.63 -39.56
CA VAL A 51 6.52 3.62 -38.45
C VAL A 51 6.71 5.04 -37.88
N THR A 52 6.96 6.04 -38.73
CA THR A 52 7.10 7.43 -38.27
C THR A 52 5.83 7.94 -37.60
N PHE A 53 4.66 7.63 -38.15
CA PHE A 53 3.38 7.99 -37.53
C PHE A 53 3.23 7.37 -36.12
N TYR A 54 3.47 6.06 -35.97
CA TYR A 54 3.36 5.39 -34.68
C TYR A 54 4.40 5.88 -33.67
N ILE A 55 5.61 6.27 -34.09
CA ILE A 55 6.62 6.88 -33.21
C ILE A 55 6.11 8.21 -32.63
N ILE A 56 5.52 9.08 -33.48
CA ILE A 56 5.00 10.37 -33.04
C ILE A 56 3.84 10.16 -32.05
N VAL A 57 2.89 9.29 -32.41
CA VAL A 57 1.74 8.95 -31.53
C VAL A 57 2.23 8.38 -30.21
N PHE A 58 3.22 7.48 -30.24
CA PHE A 58 3.82 6.91 -29.05
C PHE A 58 4.46 7.97 -28.14
N GLY A 59 5.21 8.91 -28.72
CA GLY A 59 5.81 10.02 -27.98
C GLY A 59 4.76 10.90 -27.27
N VAL A 60 3.67 11.24 -27.97
CA VAL A 60 2.55 12.00 -27.37
C VAL A 60 1.91 11.23 -26.22
N MET A 61 1.71 9.92 -26.38
CA MET A 61 1.16 9.08 -25.31
C MET A 61 2.05 9.01 -24.09
N VAL A 62 3.38 8.92 -24.25
CA VAL A 62 4.32 8.93 -23.13
C VAL A 62 4.24 10.23 -22.35
N ILE A 63 4.22 11.38 -23.05
CA ILE A 63 4.07 12.68 -22.39
C ILE A 63 2.74 12.76 -21.65
N SER A 64 1.66 12.28 -22.26
CA SER A 64 0.34 12.25 -21.63
C SER A 64 0.31 11.34 -20.40
N GLU A 65 0.92 10.16 -20.46
CA GLU A 65 1.00 9.23 -19.33
C GLU A 65 1.73 9.85 -18.14
N VAL A 66 2.88 10.49 -18.39
CA VAL A 66 3.64 11.20 -17.34
C VAL A 66 2.81 12.32 -16.71
N LEU A 67 2.04 13.06 -17.52
CA LEU A 67 1.16 14.12 -17.02
C LEU A 67 0.03 13.55 -16.15
N PHE A 68 -0.61 12.46 -16.57
CA PHE A 68 -1.65 11.81 -15.77
C PHE A 68 -1.11 11.21 -14.47
N TYR A 69 0.08 10.60 -14.51
CA TYR A 69 0.75 10.12 -13.31
C TYR A 69 1.06 11.24 -12.32
N TYR A 70 1.50 12.40 -12.81
CA TYR A 70 1.71 13.57 -11.96
C TYR A 70 0.41 14.11 -11.36
N LEU A 71 -0.67 14.16 -12.14
CA LEU A 71 -1.99 14.59 -11.65
C LEU A 71 -2.53 13.63 -10.59
N GLU A 72 -2.40 12.32 -10.81
CA GLU A 72 -2.75 11.28 -9.84
C GLU A 72 -2.04 11.51 -8.51
N TRP A 73 -0.70 11.62 -8.54
CA TRP A 73 0.11 11.87 -7.35
C TRP A 73 -0.29 13.15 -6.61
N LEU A 74 -0.57 14.24 -7.34
CA LEU A 74 -0.98 15.51 -6.74
C LEU A 74 -2.35 15.40 -6.05
N TYR A 75 -3.32 14.74 -6.69
CA TYR A 75 -4.66 14.58 -6.15
C TYR A 75 -4.68 13.61 -4.97
N GLU A 76 -3.98 12.48 -5.06
CA GLU A 76 -3.84 11.50 -3.99
C GLU A 76 -3.27 12.16 -2.74
N ASN A 77 -2.12 12.83 -2.85
CA ASN A 77 -1.47 13.51 -1.73
C ASN A 77 -2.36 14.59 -1.11
N ARG A 78 -3.10 15.35 -1.93
CA ARG A 78 -4.06 16.35 -1.42
C ARG A 78 -5.20 15.69 -0.65
N LEU A 79 -5.70 14.54 -1.10
CA LEU A 79 -6.78 13.82 -0.41
C LEU A 79 -6.29 13.24 0.92
N ILE A 80 -5.14 12.58 0.91
CA ILE A 80 -4.50 12.03 2.12
C ILE A 80 -4.25 13.15 3.13
N LYS A 81 -3.60 14.24 2.72
CA LYS A 81 -3.31 15.38 3.62
C LYS A 81 -4.57 15.99 4.22
N ASN A 82 -5.65 16.11 3.45
CA ASN A 82 -6.91 16.66 3.94
C ASN A 82 -7.62 15.73 4.93
N ALA A 83 -7.69 14.43 4.63
CA ALA A 83 -8.25 13.42 5.54
C ALA A 83 -7.47 13.41 6.85
N PHE A 84 -6.14 13.43 6.73
CA PHE A 84 -5.21 13.43 7.84
C PHE A 84 -5.33 14.67 8.74
N SER A 85 -5.41 15.86 8.14
CA SER A 85 -5.59 17.11 8.87
C SER A 85 -6.91 17.13 9.66
N LYS A 86 -8.01 16.68 9.05
CA LYS A 86 -9.31 16.56 9.74
C LYS A 86 -9.25 15.59 10.92
N GLN A 87 -8.54 14.49 10.76
CA GLN A 87 -8.42 13.47 11.78
C GLN A 87 -7.60 13.96 12.98
N LYS A 88 -6.45 14.58 12.74
CA LYS A 88 -5.67 15.26 13.79
C LYS A 88 -6.51 16.32 14.52
N ALA A 89 -7.30 17.11 13.79
CA ALA A 89 -8.19 18.11 14.38
C ALA A 89 -9.32 17.49 15.23
N SER A 90 -9.89 16.36 14.80
CA SER A 90 -10.94 15.63 15.54
C SER A 90 -10.40 15.03 16.84
N ILE A 91 -9.25 14.35 16.77
CA ILE A 91 -8.59 13.76 17.94
C ILE A 91 -8.15 14.86 18.92
N GLY A 92 -7.59 15.97 18.42
CA GLY A 92 -7.25 17.14 19.24
C GLY A 92 -8.47 17.72 19.97
N LYS A 93 -9.60 17.89 19.27
CA LYS A 93 -10.86 18.34 19.90
C LYS A 93 -11.36 17.35 20.96
N GLN A 94 -11.26 16.04 20.72
CA GLN A 94 -11.65 15.03 21.71
C GLN A 94 -10.71 14.98 22.92
N LEU A 95 -9.42 15.25 22.75
CA LEU A 95 -8.47 15.40 23.87
C LEU A 95 -8.85 16.57 24.75
N LEU A 96 -9.07 17.75 24.14
CA LEU A 96 -9.41 18.99 24.85
C LEU A 96 -10.76 18.93 25.59
N ASN A 97 -11.70 18.10 25.10
CA ASN A 97 -13.05 17.99 25.67
C ASN A 97 -13.20 16.85 26.69
N THR A 98 -12.09 16.18 27.08
CA THR A 98 -12.13 15.09 28.07
C THR A 98 -12.31 15.67 29.47
N LYS A 99 -13.49 15.48 30.08
CA LYS A 99 -13.84 16.02 31.42
C LYS A 99 -13.51 15.09 32.60
N ASP A 100 -13.04 13.87 32.35
CA ASP A 100 -12.77 12.88 33.40
C ASP A 100 -11.29 12.88 33.80
N PHE A 101 -11.02 13.43 34.98
CA PHE A 101 -9.67 13.69 35.50
C PHE A 101 -9.08 12.55 36.33
N ARG A 102 -9.78 11.41 36.49
CA ARG A 102 -9.32 10.33 37.40
C ARG A 102 -8.28 9.38 36.79
N ASN A 103 -8.13 9.36 35.47
CA ASN A 103 -7.18 8.48 34.75
C ASN A 103 -6.41 9.24 33.65
N VAL A 104 -6.11 10.52 33.87
CA VAL A 104 -5.58 11.41 32.83
C VAL A 104 -4.22 10.95 32.32
N GLU A 105 -3.31 10.46 33.17
CA GLU A 105 -1.97 10.05 32.73
C GLU A 105 -2.04 8.93 31.67
N SER A 106 -2.75 7.84 31.95
CA SER A 106 -2.86 6.68 31.05
C SER A 106 -3.70 6.97 29.80
N ILE A 107 -4.72 7.83 29.91
CA ILE A 107 -5.54 8.27 28.78
C ILE A 107 -4.78 9.28 27.92
N ARG A 108 -4.00 10.19 28.52
CA ARG A 108 -3.18 11.21 27.83
C ARG A 108 -2.02 10.55 27.11
N GLU A 109 -1.28 9.64 27.74
CA GLU A 109 -0.21 8.89 27.08
C GLU A 109 -0.73 8.02 25.94
N ARG A 110 -1.85 7.30 26.13
CA ARG A 110 -2.47 6.50 25.07
C ARG A 110 -2.98 7.37 23.92
N LYS A 111 -3.68 8.48 24.21
CA LYS A 111 -4.20 9.38 23.17
C LYS A 111 -3.10 10.19 22.47
N LEU A 112 -2.03 10.57 23.18
CA LEU A 112 -0.83 11.18 22.58
C LEU A 112 -0.13 10.18 21.67
N ASN A 113 0.14 8.94 22.13
CA ASN A 113 0.71 7.89 21.27
C ASN A 113 -0.17 7.60 20.05
N VAL A 114 -1.50 7.64 20.18
CA VAL A 114 -2.40 7.51 19.02
C VAL A 114 -2.22 8.70 18.06
N LEU A 115 -2.14 9.92 18.58
CA LEU A 115 -2.00 11.14 17.77
C LEU A 115 -0.65 11.24 17.04
N THR A 116 0.47 10.85 17.66
CA THR A 116 1.81 10.94 17.06
C THR A 116 2.25 9.68 16.34
N ASN A 117 1.94 8.48 16.83
CA ASN A 117 2.48 7.24 16.25
C ASN A 117 1.45 6.49 15.40
N VAL A 118 0.19 6.39 15.83
CA VAL A 118 -0.82 5.59 15.10
C VAL A 118 -1.35 6.34 13.90
N VAL A 119 -1.68 7.62 14.07
CA VAL A 119 -2.22 8.47 13.01
C VAL A 119 -1.15 8.65 11.92
N ASP A 120 0.06 9.14 12.24
CA ASP A 120 1.11 9.37 11.21
C ASP A 120 1.57 8.09 10.47
N SER A 121 1.69 6.93 11.14
CA SER A 121 2.25 5.73 10.48
C SER A 121 1.22 4.80 9.83
N LEU A 122 0.11 4.48 10.51
CA LEU A 122 -0.85 3.51 9.99
C LEU A 122 -1.78 4.12 8.97
N GLU A 123 -2.16 5.38 9.14
CA GLU A 123 -3.24 5.97 8.38
C GLU A 123 -2.77 6.45 7.00
N HIS A 124 -1.59 7.06 6.93
CA HIS A 124 -0.96 7.41 5.66
C HIS A 124 -0.72 6.16 4.80
N THR A 125 -0.13 5.11 5.41
CA THR A 125 0.12 3.83 4.73
C THR A 125 -1.17 3.18 4.29
N TYR A 126 -2.23 3.24 5.09
CA TYR A 126 -3.54 2.69 4.76
C TYR A 126 -4.17 3.39 3.55
N TYR A 127 -4.23 4.72 3.54
CA TYR A 127 -4.80 5.46 2.41
C TYR A 127 -4.00 5.25 1.12
N GLN A 128 -2.67 5.29 1.18
CA GLN A 128 -1.83 5.02 0.03
C GLN A 128 -2.02 3.59 -0.50
N SER A 129 -2.11 2.61 0.40
CA SER A 129 -2.38 1.22 0.02
C SER A 129 -3.76 1.06 -0.62
N PHE A 130 -4.77 1.76 -0.10
CA PHE A 130 -6.12 1.74 -0.64
C PHE A 130 -6.16 2.20 -2.10
N PHE A 131 -5.52 3.33 -2.43
CA PHE A 131 -5.46 3.83 -3.81
C PHE A 131 -4.62 2.92 -4.71
N THR A 132 -3.51 2.39 -4.20
CA THR A 132 -2.66 1.43 -4.92
C THR A 132 -3.44 0.18 -5.34
N VAL A 133 -4.33 -0.33 -4.47
CA VAL A 133 -5.19 -1.48 -4.79
C VAL A 133 -6.12 -1.18 -5.96
N PHE A 134 -6.75 -0.01 -6.01
CA PHE A 134 -7.59 0.38 -7.15
C PHE A 134 -6.80 0.49 -8.44
N TYR A 135 -5.66 1.17 -8.41
CA TYR A 135 -4.79 1.32 -9.57
C TYR A 135 -4.35 -0.04 -10.14
N LEU A 136 -3.86 -0.94 -9.28
CA LEU A 136 -3.47 -2.29 -9.68
C LEU A 136 -4.65 -3.12 -10.19
N SER A 137 -5.82 -3.00 -9.56
CA SER A 137 -7.02 -3.73 -9.98
C SER A 137 -7.47 -3.32 -11.38
N PHE A 138 -7.52 -2.02 -11.67
CA PHE A 138 -7.84 -1.54 -13.02
C PHE A 138 -6.80 -1.99 -14.04
N ARG A 139 -5.52 -1.95 -13.67
CA ARG A 139 -4.44 -2.39 -14.56
C ARG A 139 -4.56 -3.87 -14.91
N VAL A 140 -4.79 -4.74 -13.93
CA VAL A 140 -5.00 -6.18 -14.17
C VAL A 140 -6.23 -6.41 -15.04
N LEU A 141 -7.32 -5.69 -14.77
CA LEU A 141 -8.56 -5.80 -15.55
C LEU A 141 -8.34 -5.41 -17.02
N PHE A 142 -7.75 -4.24 -17.29
CA PHE A 142 -7.51 -3.79 -18.67
C PHE A 142 -6.50 -4.64 -19.41
N VAL A 143 -5.41 -5.06 -18.75
CA VAL A 143 -4.42 -5.97 -19.37
C VAL A 143 -5.07 -7.31 -19.71
N SER A 144 -5.91 -7.85 -18.83
CA SER A 144 -6.61 -9.12 -19.08
C SER A 144 -7.57 -9.00 -20.27
N ILE A 145 -8.36 -7.93 -20.33
CA ILE A 145 -9.26 -7.65 -21.47
C ILE A 145 -8.46 -7.49 -22.77
N ALA A 146 -7.35 -6.74 -22.73
CA ALA A 146 -6.49 -6.52 -23.88
C ALA A 146 -5.90 -7.84 -24.42
N LEU A 147 -5.43 -8.72 -23.54
CA LEU A 147 -4.91 -10.04 -23.92
C LEU A 147 -5.98 -10.91 -24.58
N LEU A 148 -7.18 -10.96 -23.99
CA LEU A 148 -8.30 -11.71 -24.56
C LEU A 148 -8.76 -11.14 -25.90
N TYR A 149 -8.69 -9.82 -26.08
CA TYR A 149 -8.99 -9.14 -27.33
C TYR A 149 -7.99 -9.49 -28.45
N ILE A 150 -6.69 -9.61 -28.13
CA ILE A 150 -5.66 -9.99 -29.11
C ILE A 150 -5.87 -11.44 -29.56
N ASN A 151 -5.92 -12.37 -28.62
CA ASN A 151 -6.16 -13.78 -28.90
C ASN A 151 -6.64 -14.48 -27.62
N VAL A 152 -7.87 -15.01 -27.65
CA VAL A 152 -8.52 -15.62 -26.48
C VAL A 152 -7.72 -16.79 -25.91
N TYR A 153 -7.14 -17.64 -26.76
CA TYR A 153 -6.38 -18.81 -26.32
C TYR A 153 -5.06 -18.42 -25.64
N ILE A 154 -4.30 -17.52 -26.27
CA ILE A 154 -3.04 -17.02 -25.70
C ILE A 154 -3.33 -16.24 -24.42
N GLY A 155 -4.39 -15.42 -24.42
CA GLY A 155 -4.79 -14.63 -23.26
C GLY A 155 -5.12 -15.48 -22.05
N LEU A 156 -5.90 -16.56 -22.22
CA LEU A 156 -6.22 -17.49 -21.12
C LEU A 156 -4.97 -18.16 -20.55
N VAL A 157 -4.05 -18.60 -21.41
CA VAL A 157 -2.78 -19.19 -20.96
C VAL A 157 -1.98 -18.18 -20.15
N VAL A 158 -1.77 -16.97 -20.68
CA VAL A 158 -0.99 -15.94 -19.97
C VAL A 158 -1.62 -15.58 -18.63
N ILE A 159 -2.94 -15.43 -18.57
CA ILE A 159 -3.67 -15.16 -17.32
C ILE A 159 -3.45 -16.30 -16.31
N ALA A 160 -3.53 -17.57 -16.73
CA ALA A 160 -3.26 -18.70 -15.85
C ALA A 160 -1.83 -18.66 -15.30
N PHE A 161 -0.85 -18.31 -16.14
CA PHE A 161 0.55 -18.19 -15.73
C PHE A 161 0.81 -17.02 -14.76
N MET A 162 0.00 -15.95 -14.79
CA MET A 162 0.13 -14.85 -13.82
C MET A 162 -0.09 -15.30 -12.37
N PHE A 163 -0.83 -16.38 -12.13
CA PHE A 163 -1.07 -16.88 -10.78
C PHE A 163 0.09 -17.72 -10.22
N ILE A 164 0.96 -18.27 -11.08
CA ILE A 164 2.05 -19.14 -10.64
C ILE A 164 3.00 -18.42 -9.68
N PRO A 165 3.51 -17.20 -9.97
CA PRO A 165 4.32 -16.45 -9.02
C PRO A 165 3.61 -16.18 -7.69
N LEU A 166 2.28 -15.96 -7.70
CA LEU A 166 1.49 -15.73 -6.48
C LEU A 166 1.44 -16.97 -5.59
N PHE A 167 1.28 -18.15 -6.19
CA PHE A 167 1.36 -19.41 -5.44
C PHE A 167 2.75 -19.64 -4.85
N ILE A 168 3.81 -19.41 -5.64
CA ILE A 168 5.18 -19.59 -5.17
C ILE A 168 5.46 -18.64 -4.00
N THR A 169 5.19 -17.36 -4.15
CA THR A 169 5.42 -16.35 -3.11
C THR A 169 4.62 -16.63 -1.83
N LYS A 170 3.39 -17.14 -1.94
CA LYS A 170 2.59 -17.56 -0.77
C LYS A 170 3.29 -18.67 0.03
N ILE A 171 3.79 -19.70 -0.65
CA ILE A 171 4.49 -20.82 0.00
C ILE A 171 5.75 -20.32 0.72
N PHE A 172 6.53 -19.45 0.10
CA PHE A 172 7.72 -18.87 0.73
C PHE A 172 7.37 -18.01 1.94
N LYS A 173 6.30 -17.22 1.86
CA LYS A 173 5.86 -16.34 2.95
C LYS A 173 5.38 -17.14 4.17
N GLU A 174 4.63 -18.22 3.96
CA GLU A 174 4.20 -19.11 5.05
C GLU A 174 5.41 -19.74 5.76
N LYS A 175 6.39 -20.23 5.02
CA LYS A 175 7.64 -20.77 5.61
C LYS A 175 8.42 -19.71 6.38
N LEU A 176 8.49 -18.48 5.86
CA LEU A 176 9.20 -17.38 6.49
C LEU A 176 8.51 -16.96 7.80
N SER A 177 7.18 -16.85 7.80
CA SER A 177 6.39 -16.51 9.00
C SER A 177 6.60 -17.52 10.13
N VAL A 178 6.61 -18.82 9.81
CA VAL A 178 6.87 -19.88 10.82
C VAL A 178 8.28 -19.75 11.39
N LEU A 179 9.27 -19.39 10.56
CA LEU A 179 10.64 -19.17 11.01
C LEU A 179 10.76 -17.93 11.90
N GLU A 180 10.08 -16.85 11.54
CA GLU A 180 10.01 -15.62 12.35
C GLU A 180 9.37 -15.91 13.70
N ASP A 181 8.21 -16.57 13.75
CA ASP A 181 7.53 -16.95 14.98
C ASP A 181 8.41 -17.82 15.89
N PHE A 182 9.17 -18.76 15.31
CA PHE A 182 10.13 -19.57 16.05
C PHE A 182 11.27 -18.73 16.64
N LEU A 183 11.80 -17.77 15.88
CA LEU A 183 12.86 -16.87 16.35
C LEU A 183 12.36 -15.89 17.42
N TYR A 184 11.16 -15.33 17.27
CA TYR A 184 10.53 -14.46 18.26
C TYR A 184 10.28 -15.21 19.57
N ASN A 185 9.78 -16.45 19.51
CA ASN A 185 9.59 -17.29 20.69
C ASN A 185 10.91 -17.62 21.41
N LYS A 186 12.00 -17.88 20.66
CA LYS A 186 13.34 -18.07 21.25
C LYS A 186 13.88 -16.80 21.91
N LYS A 187 13.74 -15.65 21.27
CA LYS A 187 14.14 -14.36 21.86
C LYS A 187 13.32 -14.04 23.11
N GLY A 188 12.01 -14.29 23.09
CA GLY A 188 11.12 -14.12 24.25
C GLY A 188 11.57 -14.97 25.44
N LYS A 189 11.82 -16.26 25.23
CA LYS A 189 12.35 -17.15 26.28
C LYS A 189 13.70 -16.71 26.84
N ASN A 190 14.61 -16.21 26.00
CA ASN A 190 15.89 -15.66 26.48
C ASN A 190 15.69 -14.37 27.28
N LEU A 191 14.83 -13.46 26.82
CA LEU A 191 14.51 -12.23 27.55
C LEU A 191 13.85 -12.52 28.90
N ASP A 192 12.95 -13.50 28.98
CA ASP A 192 12.35 -13.94 30.23
C ASP A 192 13.39 -14.58 31.17
N PHE A 193 14.36 -15.33 30.63
CA PHE A 193 15.48 -15.85 31.41
C PHE A 193 16.33 -14.72 31.98
N TYR A 194 16.76 -13.76 31.16
CA TYR A 194 17.53 -12.60 31.63
C TYR A 194 16.76 -11.74 32.62
N LYS A 195 15.46 -11.54 32.40
CA LYS A 195 14.58 -10.81 33.32
C LYS A 195 14.48 -11.54 34.67
N ASN A 196 14.24 -12.85 34.66
CA ASN A 196 14.25 -13.65 35.89
C ASN A 196 15.60 -13.62 36.59
N LEU A 197 16.71 -13.65 35.85
CA LEU A 197 18.05 -13.57 36.42
C LEU A 197 18.28 -12.18 37.06
N MET A 198 17.85 -11.11 36.39
CA MET A 198 17.97 -9.73 36.88
C MET A 198 17.08 -9.45 38.10
N ASP A 199 15.84 -9.95 38.07
CA ASP A 199 14.89 -9.83 39.18
C ASP A 199 15.36 -10.67 40.39
N ASN A 200 15.95 -11.84 40.14
CA ASN A 200 16.48 -12.72 41.20
C ASN A 200 17.90 -12.36 41.67
N LEU A 201 18.65 -11.53 40.96
CA LEU A 201 19.96 -11.03 41.41
C LEU A 201 19.86 -10.26 42.73
N LYS A 202 18.74 -9.59 43.00
CA LYS A 202 18.48 -8.94 44.30
C LYS A 202 18.39 -9.96 45.43
N TYR A 203 17.78 -11.12 45.19
CA TYR A 203 17.67 -12.19 46.19
C TYR A 203 18.98 -12.98 46.31
N MET A 204 19.69 -13.26 45.21
CA MET A 204 20.99 -13.94 45.22
C MET A 204 22.05 -13.16 46.03
N LYS A 205 22.02 -11.82 45.96
CA LYS A 205 22.92 -10.95 46.75
C LYS A 205 22.62 -10.97 48.25
N VAL A 206 21.36 -11.20 48.65
CA VAL A 206 20.95 -11.31 50.07
C VAL A 206 21.34 -12.66 50.67
N PHE A 207 21.35 -13.73 49.87
CA PHE A 207 21.72 -15.07 50.31
C PHE A 207 23.21 -15.42 50.14
N ASN A 208 24.05 -14.46 49.73
CA ASN A 208 25.49 -14.66 49.49
C ASN A 208 25.81 -15.87 48.58
N LEU A 209 24.92 -16.15 47.62
CA LEU A 209 25.15 -17.17 46.61
C LEU A 209 25.99 -16.54 45.50
N SER A 210 27.31 -16.67 45.61
CA SER A 210 28.23 -16.41 44.51
C SER A 210 27.97 -17.42 43.40
N ALA A 211 27.67 -16.93 42.20
CA ALA A 211 27.59 -17.75 41.00
C ALA A 211 28.94 -18.48 40.79
N VAL A 212 28.91 -19.81 40.86
CA VAL A 212 29.88 -20.69 40.19
C VAL A 212 29.42 -20.89 38.76
#